data_AF-A0A957Z0V1-F1
#
_entry.id   AF-A0A957Z0V1-F1
#
_cell.length_a   1.000
_cell.length_b   1.000
_cell.length_c   1.000
_cell.angle_alpha   90.00
_cell.angle_beta   90.00
_cell.angle_gamma   90.00
#
_symmetry.space_group_name_H-M   'P 1'
#
loop_
_entity.id
_entity.type
_entity.pdbx_description
1 polymer ?
#
loop_
_entity_poly.entity_id
_entity_poly.type
_entity_poly.pdbx_seq_one_letter_code
_entity_poly.pdbx_strand_id
1 'polypeptide(L)' 'MAQTAHAAGLNRENLYRILSASGNPQLSSLHALLHSLGLRLAVEVATPPG' A
#
# COMPACT_ATOMS: atom_id res chain seq x y z
N MET A 1 9.31 4.68 13.06
CA MET A 1 8.12 5.03 12.24
C MET A 1 8.38 6.15 11.22
N ALA A 2 9.32 7.09 11.44
CA ALA A 2 9.65 8.12 10.43
C ALA A 2 10.54 7.64 9.27
N GLN A 3 11.30 6.55 9.44
CA GLN A 3 12.28 6.08 8.45
C GLN A 3 11.64 5.44 7.20
N THR A 4 10.44 4.84 7.35
CA THR A 4 9.72 4.16 6.27
C THR A 4 9.15 5.14 5.23
N ALA A 5 8.76 6.35 5.64
CA ALA A 5 8.18 7.35 4.74
C ALA A 5 9.21 7.97 3.79
N HIS A 6 10.47 8.09 4.21
CA HIS A 6 11.53 8.66 3.37
C HIS A 6 12.00 7.67 2.29
N ALA A 7 12.01 6.36 2.59
CA ALA A 7 12.42 5.31 1.66
C ALA A 7 11.45 5.12 0.47
N ALA A 8 10.20 5.55 0.60
CA ALA A 8 9.19 5.41 -0.45
C ALA A 8 9.04 6.65 -1.36
N GLY A 9 9.74 7.77 -1.07
CA GLY A 9 9.55 9.04 -1.82
C GLY A 9 8.15 9.65 -1.67
N LEU A 10 7.35 9.16 -0.71
CA LEU A 10 5.97 9.58 -0.49
C LEU A 10 5.92 10.54 0.71
N ASN A 11 5.45 11.77 0.48
CA ASN A 11 5.07 12.68 1.57
C ASN A 11 4.15 11.93 2.56
N ARG A 12 4.42 12.06 3.87
CA ARG A 12 3.65 11.43 4.96
C ARG A 12 2.14 11.55 4.76
N GLU A 13 1.66 12.67 4.23
CA GLU A 13 0.24 12.89 3.96
C GLU A 13 -0.32 11.89 2.93
N ASN A 14 0.43 11.59 1.87
CA ASN A 14 0.01 10.62 0.86
C ASN A 14 0.03 9.19 1.41
N LEU A 15 0.98 8.91 2.30
CA LEU A 15 1.11 7.64 3.01
C LEU A 15 -0.11 7.41 3.92
N TYR A 16 -0.53 8.43 4.69
CA TYR A 16 -1.77 8.38 5.46
C TYR A 16 -3.02 8.23 4.59
N ARG A 17 -3.07 8.89 3.42
CA ARG A 17 -4.21 8.76 2.48
C ARG A 17 -4.36 7.33 1.95
N ILE A 18 -3.25 6.71 1.54
CA ILE A 18 -3.22 5.33 1.02
C ILE A 18 -3.60 4.30 2.09
N LEU A 19 -3.16 4.51 3.34
CA LEU A 19 -3.38 3.58 4.45
C LEU A 19 -4.61 3.89 5.31
N SER A 20 -5.32 4.99 5.04
CA SER A 20 -6.53 5.34 5.79
C SER A 20 -7.69 4.38 5.48
N ALA A 21 -8.53 4.12 6.48
CA ALA A 21 -9.74 3.30 6.31
C ALA A 21 -10.73 3.85 5.28
N SER A 22 -10.69 5.17 5.01
CA SER A 22 -11.51 5.86 4.01
C SER A 22 -10.79 6.11 2.68
N GLY A 23 -9.55 5.63 2.54
CA GLY A 23 -8.71 5.91 1.40
C GLY A 23 -9.14 5.13 0.16
N ASN A 24 -9.09 5.78 -1.01
CA ASN A 24 -9.20 5.15 -2.32
C ASN A 24 -7.87 5.27 -3.08
N PRO A 25 -6.82 4.51 -2.67
CA PRO A 25 -5.53 4.60 -3.31
C PRO A 25 -5.59 4.08 -4.75
N GLN A 26 -4.86 4.76 -5.64
CA GLN A 26 -4.55 4.17 -6.94
C GLN A 26 -3.68 2.92 -6.73
N LEU A 27 -3.94 1.88 -7.54
CA LEU A 27 -3.19 0.62 -7.48
C LEU A 27 -1.67 0.82 -7.66
N SER A 28 -1.28 1.76 -8.52
CA SER A 28 0.12 2.15 -8.75
C SER A 28 0.82 2.63 -7.48
N SER A 29 0.16 3.49 -6.70
CA SER A 29 0.68 4.02 -5.44
C SER A 29 0.79 2.94 -4.36
N LEU A 30 -0.20 2.04 -4.28
CA LEU A 30 -0.16 0.90 -3.37
C LEU A 30 0.99 -0.06 -3.74
N HIS A 31 1.17 -0.34 -5.02
CA HIS A 31 2.24 -1.21 -5.52
C HIS A 31 3.63 -0.63 -5.20
N ALA A 32 3.86 0.65 -5.45
CA ALA A 32 5.12 1.32 -5.13
C ALA A 32 5.43 1.28 -3.62
N LEU A 33 4.42 1.50 -2.79
CA LEU A 33 4.54 1.38 -1.34
C LEU A 33 4.95 -0.03 -0.92
N LEU A 34 4.21 -1.06 -1.36
CA LEU A 34 4.51 -2.46 -1.05
C LEU A 34 5.94 -2.82 -1.48
N HIS A 35 6.35 -2.43 -2.70
CA HIS A 35 7.69 -2.69 -3.21
C HIS A 35 8.79 -2.05 -2.35
N SER A 36 8.59 -0.80 -1.90
CA SER A 36 9.53 -0.13 -0.99
C SER A 36 9.69 -0.83 0.36
N LEU A 37 8.69 -1.61 0.77
CA LEU A 37 8.68 -2.41 1.99
C LEU A 37 9.20 -3.85 1.77
N GLY A 38 9.59 -4.20 0.55
CA GLY A 38 9.95 -5.58 0.19
C GLY A 38 8.75 -6.53 0.12
N LEU A 39 7.53 -6.00 -0.02
CA LEU A 39 6.28 -6.74 -0.12
C LEU A 39 5.78 -6.78 -1.58
N ARG A 40 4.92 -7.75 -1.89
CA ARG A 40 4.26 -7.88 -3.21
C ARG A 40 2.76 -8.06 -3.07
N LEU A 41 2.01 -7.57 -4.06
CA LEU A 41 0.57 -7.87 -4.20
C LEU A 41 0.40 -9.21 -4.91
N ALA A 42 -0.51 -10.06 -4.43
CA ALA A 42 -0.88 -11.32 -5.06
C ALA A 42 -2.40 -11.47 -5.10
N VAL A 43 -2.90 -12.15 -6.13
CA VAL A 43 -4.31 -12.52 -6.26
C VAL A 43 -4.40 -14.02 -6.03
N GLU A 44 -5.29 -14.43 -5.13
CA GLU A 44 -5.58 -15.84 -4.84
C GLU A 44 -7.03 -16.15 -5.22
N VAL A 45 -7.31 -17.43 -5.47
CA VAL A 45 -8.68 -17.89 -5.71
C VAL A 45 -9.46 -17.68 -4.42
N ALA A 46 -10.53 -16.88 -4.49
CA ALA A 46 -11.46 -16.75 -3.38
C ALA A 46 -12.10 -18.12 -3.13
N THR A 47 -11.99 -18.65 -1.92
CA THR A 47 -12.72 -19.87 -1.54
C THR A 47 -14.20 -19.63 -1.80
N PRO A 48 -14.87 -20.41 -2.67
CA PRO A 48 -16.28 -20.22 -2.93
C PRO A 48 -17.06 -20.44 -1.62
N PRO A 49 -18.11 -19.62 -1.34
CA PRO A 49 -19.01 -19.92 -0.24
C PRO A 49 -19.65 -21.28 -0.49
N GLY A 50 -19.55 -22.18 0.48
CA GLY A 50 -20.26 -23.46 0.48
C GLY A 50 -21.76 -23.30 0.66
#